data_AF-A0A843JT42-F1
#
_entry.id   AF-A0A843JT42-F1
#
_cell.length_a   1.000
_cell.length_b   1.000
_cell.length_c   1.000
_cell.angle_alpha   90.00
_cell.angle_beta   90.00
_cell.angle_gamma   90.00
#
_symmetry.space_group_name_H-M   'P 1'
#
loop_
_entity.id
_entity.type
_entity.pdbx_description
1 polymer ?
#
loop_
_entity_poly.entity_id
_entity_poly.type
_entity_poly.pdbx_seq_one_letter_code
_entity_poly.pdbx_strand_id
1 'polypeptide(L)'
;MTLKTALAAPFYHSRAQKLGKSELIYYYAFDRRWMDREQVDLLIHRGVEQHLLGTDGEMYYPLFDLAEVQIPIGYKPSSSIFDAHDPFEQLLDRITSHTRKEPEEIIARMNQVITEDFDGNIRPEAALVIVAKRNHIPVADLLDPLKQVLLKKD
;
A
#
# COMPACT_ATOMS: atom_id res chain seq x y z
N MET A 1 -2.77 2.22 2.97
CA MET A 1 -2.07 1.23 2.13
C MET A 1 -1.35 0.29 3.05
N THR A 2 -1.59 -1.01 2.90
CA THR A 2 -1.07 -1.98 3.87
C THR A 2 0.45 -2.17 3.73
N LEU A 3 1.04 -2.61 4.82
CA LEU A 3 2.36 -3.21 4.84
C LEU A 3 2.47 -4.35 3.79
N LYS A 4 1.39 -5.13 3.56
CA LYS A 4 1.35 -6.19 2.52
C LYS A 4 1.59 -5.64 1.12
N THR A 5 0.97 -4.52 0.74
CA THR A 5 1.17 -3.91 -0.59
C THR A 5 2.62 -3.49 -0.80
N ALA A 6 3.24 -2.87 0.21
CA ALA A 6 4.66 -2.49 0.14
C ALA A 6 5.55 -3.74 0.00
N LEU A 7 5.28 -4.79 0.78
CA LEU A 7 6.03 -6.05 0.77
C LEU A 7 5.87 -6.85 -0.53
N ALA A 8 4.70 -6.82 -1.17
CA ALA A 8 4.42 -7.56 -2.39
C ALA A 8 5.14 -6.98 -3.62
N ALA A 9 5.33 -5.66 -3.66
CA ALA A 9 5.86 -4.92 -4.80
C ALA A 9 7.19 -5.46 -5.39
N PRO A 10 8.23 -5.76 -4.60
CA PRO A 10 9.49 -6.31 -5.14
C PRO A 10 9.33 -7.70 -5.76
N PHE A 11 8.46 -8.56 -5.21
CA PHE A 11 8.22 -9.91 -5.73
C PHE A 11 7.49 -9.86 -7.08
N TYR A 12 6.52 -8.95 -7.22
CA TYR A 12 5.87 -8.68 -8.50
C TYR A 12 6.85 -8.16 -9.56
N HIS A 13 7.75 -7.25 -9.16
CA HIS A 13 8.72 -6.65 -10.06
C HIS A 13 9.76 -7.66 -10.55
N SER A 14 10.31 -8.46 -9.64
CA SER A 14 11.34 -9.46 -9.93
C SER A 14 10.79 -10.76 -10.54
N ARG A 15 9.49 -11.01 -10.43
CA ARG A 15 8.83 -12.29 -10.74
C ARG A 15 9.47 -13.47 -9.99
N ALA A 16 10.02 -13.21 -8.81
CA ALA A 16 10.66 -14.20 -7.95
C ALA A 16 9.77 -14.54 -6.75
N GLN A 17 9.88 -15.78 -6.28
CA GLN A 17 9.17 -16.25 -5.07
C GLN A 17 9.95 -15.96 -3.78
N LYS A 18 11.26 -15.73 -3.90
CA LYS A 18 12.19 -15.46 -2.80
C LYS A 18 13.14 -14.34 -3.22
N LEU A 19 13.44 -13.43 -2.31
CA LEU A 19 14.38 -12.33 -2.53
C LEU A 19 15.30 -12.16 -1.33
N GLY A 20 16.58 -11.90 -1.58
CA GLY A 20 17.57 -11.58 -0.57
C GLY A 20 17.45 -10.14 -0.08
N LYS A 21 18.04 -9.86 1.09
CA LYS A 21 18.06 -8.51 1.68
C LYS A 21 18.61 -7.44 0.72
N SER A 22 19.70 -7.75 0.02
CA SER A 22 20.33 -6.83 -0.93
C SER A 22 19.42 -6.51 -2.12
N GLU A 23 18.63 -7.46 -2.59
CA GLU A 23 17.67 -7.27 -3.70
C GLU A 23 16.50 -6.38 -3.26
N LEU A 24 16.00 -6.59 -2.04
CA LEU A 24 14.97 -5.73 -1.44
C LEU A 24 15.48 -4.28 -1.30
N ILE A 25 16.69 -4.11 -0.74
CA ILE A 25 17.32 -2.78 -0.63
C ILE A 25 17.48 -2.14 -2.01
N TYR A 26 17.94 -2.90 -3.00
CA TYR A 26 18.08 -2.41 -4.37
C TYR A 26 16.73 -1.90 -4.91
N TYR A 27 15.67 -2.70 -4.79
CA TYR A 27 14.35 -2.33 -5.27
C TYR A 27 13.81 -1.05 -4.60
N TYR A 28 13.81 -1.00 -3.28
CA TYR A 28 13.18 0.12 -2.56
C TYR A 28 14.01 1.40 -2.60
N ALA A 29 15.33 1.32 -2.43
CA ALA A 29 16.18 2.49 -2.27
C ALA A 29 16.76 3.01 -3.60
N PHE A 30 17.03 2.13 -4.56
CA PHE A 30 17.72 2.50 -5.80
C PHE A 30 16.80 2.51 -7.02
N ASP A 31 16.04 1.43 -7.26
CA ASP A 31 15.12 1.35 -8.40
C ASP A 31 13.94 2.31 -8.21
N ARG A 32 13.19 2.15 -7.12
CA ARG A 32 11.99 2.94 -6.86
C ARG A 32 12.21 4.23 -6.11
N ARG A 33 13.32 4.34 -5.36
CA ARG A 33 13.63 5.49 -4.48
C ARG A 33 12.48 5.83 -3.54
N TRP A 34 11.84 4.79 -3.01
CA TRP A 34 10.72 4.92 -2.08
C TRP A 34 11.18 5.11 -0.65
N MET A 35 12.30 4.47 -0.28
CA MET A 35 12.77 4.36 1.09
C MET A 35 14.29 4.47 1.15
N ASP A 36 14.82 4.93 2.29
CA ASP A 36 16.23 4.74 2.61
C ASP A 36 16.48 3.32 3.16
N ARG A 37 17.75 3.00 3.43
CA ARG A 37 18.15 1.68 3.93
C ARG A 37 17.53 1.34 5.28
N GLU A 38 17.43 2.31 6.18
CA GLU A 38 16.91 2.10 7.54
C GLU A 38 15.41 1.80 7.49
N GLN A 39 14.68 2.49 6.62
CA GLN A 39 13.27 2.25 6.34
C GLN A 39 13.03 0.86 5.71
N VAL A 40 13.91 0.39 4.82
CA VAL A 40 13.82 -0.97 4.28
C VAL A 40 14.06 -2.01 5.36
N ASP A 41 15.03 -1.80 6.23
CA ASP A 41 15.29 -2.69 7.37
C ASP A 41 14.06 -2.77 8.29
N LEU A 42 13.43 -1.62 8.57
CA LEU A 42 12.20 -1.55 9.35
C LEU A 42 11.04 -2.27 8.65
N LEU A 43 10.90 -2.12 7.32
CA LEU A 43 9.86 -2.79 6.52
C LEU A 43 9.98 -4.31 6.60
N ILE A 44 11.19 -4.84 6.43
CA ILE A 44 11.46 -6.27 6.53
C ILE A 44 11.16 -6.75 7.95
N HIS A 45 11.65 -6.04 8.97
CA HIS A 45 11.41 -6.40 10.37
C HIS A 45 9.91 -6.49 10.69
N ARG A 46 9.14 -5.47 10.32
CA ARG A 46 7.68 -5.45 10.53
C ARG A 46 6.97 -6.55 9.75
N GLY A 47 7.42 -6.85 8.53
CA GLY A 47 6.89 -7.95 7.72
C GLY A 47 7.06 -9.31 8.40
N VAL A 48 8.22 -9.55 9.03
CA VAL A 48 8.47 -10.77 9.80
C VAL A 48 7.65 -10.79 11.09
N GLU A 49 7.63 -9.71 11.86
CA GLU A 49 6.85 -9.63 13.12
C GLU A 49 5.35 -9.87 12.89
N GLN A 50 4.79 -9.33 11.81
CA GLN A 50 3.37 -9.49 11.47
C GLN A 50 3.06 -10.79 10.73
N HIS A 51 4.02 -11.72 10.62
CA HIS A 51 3.85 -12.99 9.90
C HIS A 51 3.43 -12.81 8.43
N LEU A 52 3.89 -11.72 7.80
CA LEU A 52 3.69 -11.44 6.37
C LEU A 52 4.87 -11.89 5.52
N LEU A 53 6.06 -11.97 6.13
CA LEU A 53 7.28 -12.52 5.52
C LEU A 53 7.79 -13.72 6.31
N GLY A 54 8.15 -14.77 5.58
CA GLY A 54 8.95 -15.88 6.07
C GLY A 54 10.42 -15.70 5.70
N THR A 55 11.30 -16.36 6.46
CA THR A 55 12.75 -16.37 6.21
C THR A 55 13.22 -17.78 5.87
N ASP A 56 14.14 -17.87 4.91
CA ASP A 56 14.86 -19.09 4.53
C ASP A 56 16.33 -18.71 4.34
N GLY A 57 17.11 -18.83 5.42
CA GLY A 57 18.47 -18.30 5.48
C GLY A 57 18.48 -16.77 5.32
N GLU A 58 19.15 -16.28 4.28
CA GLU A 58 19.22 -14.85 3.94
C GLU A 58 18.12 -14.38 2.96
N MET A 59 17.20 -15.28 2.60
CA MET A 59 16.11 -15.02 1.67
C MET A 59 14.79 -14.80 2.40
N TYR A 60 13.96 -13.91 1.86
CA TYR A 60 12.61 -13.59 2.34
C TYR A 60 11.58 -14.03 1.31
N TYR A 61 10.42 -14.49 1.78
CA TYR A 61 9.27 -14.85 0.94
C TYR A 61 7.96 -14.39 1.57
N PRO A 62 6.94 -14.02 0.77
CA PRO A 62 5.62 -13.66 1.27
C PRO A 62 4.91 -14.88 1.86
N LEU A 63 4.22 -14.69 2.99
CA LEU A 63 3.35 -15.69 3.64
C LEU A 63 1.87 -15.49 3.29
N PHE A 64 1.59 -14.69 2.28
CA PHE A 64 0.26 -14.40 1.75
C PHE A 64 0.27 -14.61 0.23
N ASP A 65 -0.91 -14.78 -0.37
CA ASP A 65 -1.00 -14.91 -1.83
C ASP A 65 -0.69 -13.56 -2.47
N LEU A 66 0.40 -13.51 -3.25
CA LEU A 66 0.74 -12.33 -4.01
C LEU A 66 -0.39 -11.95 -4.94
N ALA A 67 -1.07 -12.90 -5.59
CA ALA A 67 -2.10 -12.65 -6.60
C ALA A 67 -3.32 -11.88 -6.07
N GLU A 68 -3.57 -11.95 -4.76
CA GLU A 68 -4.62 -11.20 -4.09
C GLU A 68 -4.21 -9.73 -3.87
N VAL A 69 -2.92 -9.40 -3.86
CA VAL A 69 -2.47 -8.04 -3.55
C VAL A 69 -2.48 -7.13 -4.78
N GLN A 70 -3.49 -6.26 -4.89
CA GLN A 70 -3.50 -5.21 -5.89
C GLN A 70 -2.63 -4.01 -5.48
N ILE A 71 -1.63 -3.69 -6.31
CA ILE A 71 -0.77 -2.51 -6.14
C ILE A 71 -1.36 -1.36 -6.98
N PRO A 72 -1.75 -0.24 -6.37
CA PRO A 72 -2.35 0.89 -7.08
C PRO A 72 -1.40 1.54 -8.09
N ILE A 73 -1.97 2.14 -9.13
CA ILE A 73 -1.18 2.87 -10.12
C ILE A 73 -0.52 4.10 -9.46
N GLY A 74 0.76 4.31 -9.75
CA GLY A 74 1.53 5.40 -9.14
C GLY A 74 1.79 5.20 -7.65
N TYR A 75 1.64 3.97 -7.15
CA TYR A 75 1.90 3.64 -5.75
C TYR A 75 3.31 4.06 -5.33
N LYS A 76 3.38 4.79 -4.22
CA LYS A 76 4.58 5.04 -3.45
C LYS A 76 4.20 4.85 -1.98
N PRO A 77 4.85 3.92 -1.25
CA PRO A 77 4.61 3.76 0.17
C PRO A 77 4.93 5.06 0.91
N SER A 78 4.02 5.48 1.78
CA SER A 78 4.24 6.57 2.74
C SER A 78 4.91 6.03 4.00
N SER A 79 5.46 6.92 4.82
CA SER A 79 5.94 6.54 6.16
C SER A 79 4.83 6.00 7.07
N SER A 80 3.57 6.29 6.75
CA SER A 80 2.41 5.78 7.51
C SER A 80 2.18 4.27 7.36
N ILE A 81 2.83 3.56 6.43
CA ILE A 81 2.76 2.09 6.37
C ILE A 81 3.31 1.41 7.63
N PHE A 82 4.15 2.13 8.39
CA PHE A 82 4.72 1.67 9.66
C PHE A 82 3.82 2.02 10.85
N ASP A 83 2.82 2.88 10.63
CA ASP A 83 1.88 3.31 11.66
C ASP A 83 0.70 2.34 11.69
N ALA A 84 0.33 1.89 12.88
CA ALA A 84 -0.85 1.03 13.07
C ALA A 84 -2.19 1.75 12.76
N HIS A 85 -2.16 3.04 12.45
CA HIS A 85 -3.33 3.91 12.25
C HIS A 85 -3.28 4.69 10.94
N ASP A 86 -2.79 4.10 9.83
CA ASP A 86 -2.77 4.75 8.53
C ASP A 86 -4.20 5.21 8.11
N PRO A 87 -4.45 6.51 7.89
CA PRO A 87 -5.79 7.01 7.59
C PRO A 87 -6.35 6.48 6.25
N PHE A 88 -5.48 6.08 5.33
CA PHE A 88 -5.91 5.40 4.11
C PHE A 88 -6.46 4.00 4.41
N GLU A 89 -5.77 3.20 5.22
CA GLU A 89 -6.26 1.88 5.65
C GLU A 89 -7.58 2.00 6.41
N GLN A 90 -7.68 2.94 7.35
CA GLN A 90 -8.91 3.16 8.09
C GLN A 90 -10.11 3.50 7.18
N LEU A 91 -9.87 4.26 6.10
CA LEU A 91 -10.91 4.56 5.12
C LEU A 91 -11.23 3.33 4.26
N LEU A 92 -10.22 2.57 3.83
CA LEU A 92 -10.39 1.35 3.05
C LEU A 92 -11.22 0.32 3.83
N ASP A 93 -10.86 0.05 5.09
CA ASP A 93 -11.59 -0.84 6.00
C ASP A 93 -13.03 -0.39 6.23
N ARG A 94 -13.26 0.93 6.32
CA ARG A 94 -14.61 1.48 6.45
C ARG A 94 -15.43 1.21 5.19
N ILE A 95 -14.83 1.31 4.00
CA ILE A 95 -15.51 1.04 2.73
C ILE A 95 -15.81 -0.44 2.59
N THR A 96 -14.83 -1.32 2.82
CA THR A 96 -15.02 -2.78 2.71
C THR A 96 -16.08 -3.26 3.70
N SER A 97 -16.05 -2.79 4.95
CA SER A 97 -17.05 -3.12 5.97
C SER A 97 -18.47 -2.68 5.59
N HIS A 98 -18.63 -1.49 4.99
CA HIS A 98 -19.94 -0.97 4.60
C HIS A 98 -20.49 -1.63 3.33
N THR A 99 -19.62 -1.87 2.34
CA THR A 99 -20.00 -2.41 1.03
C THR A 99 -20.00 -3.94 0.99
N ARG A 100 -19.40 -4.61 1.99
CA ARG A 100 -19.12 -6.06 2.05
C ARG A 100 -18.34 -6.56 0.82
N LYS A 101 -17.47 -5.71 0.30
CA LYS A 101 -16.58 -6.02 -0.81
C LYS A 101 -15.17 -6.22 -0.30
N GLU A 102 -14.43 -7.02 -1.04
CA GLU A 102 -13.02 -7.26 -0.73
C GLU A 102 -12.17 -6.00 -1.00
N PRO A 103 -11.07 -5.79 -0.25
CA PRO A 103 -10.17 -4.65 -0.46
C PRO A 103 -9.72 -4.48 -1.92
N GLU A 104 -9.50 -5.59 -2.61
CA GLU A 104 -9.10 -5.68 -4.01
C GLU A 104 -10.13 -5.05 -4.94
N GLU A 105 -11.42 -5.27 -4.69
CA GLU A 105 -12.49 -4.66 -5.49
C GLU A 105 -12.55 -3.14 -5.28
N ILE A 106 -12.31 -2.69 -4.05
CA ILE A 106 -12.30 -1.26 -3.72
C ILE A 106 -11.08 -0.59 -4.37
N ILE A 107 -9.91 -1.23 -4.35
CA ILE A 107 -8.70 -0.75 -5.01
C ILE A 107 -8.88 -0.71 -6.54
N ALA A 108 -9.49 -1.74 -7.14
CA ALA A 108 -9.80 -1.75 -8.56
C ALA A 108 -10.74 -0.59 -8.93
N ARG A 109 -11.80 -0.38 -8.14
CA ARG A 109 -12.73 0.75 -8.34
C ARG A 109 -12.02 2.10 -8.17
N MET A 110 -11.14 2.22 -7.19
CA MET A 110 -10.33 3.41 -6.98
C MET A 110 -9.43 3.69 -8.19
N ASN A 111 -8.76 2.66 -8.73
CA ASN A 111 -7.92 2.80 -9.93
C ASN A 111 -8.75 3.26 -11.14
N GLN A 112 -9.96 2.73 -11.33
CA GLN A 112 -10.88 3.21 -12.38
C GLN A 112 -11.22 4.69 -12.20
N VAL A 113 -11.48 5.14 -10.97
CA VAL A 113 -11.72 6.58 -10.72
C VAL A 113 -10.48 7.40 -11.11
N ILE A 114 -9.27 6.94 -10.76
CA ILE A 114 -8.04 7.64 -11.13
C ILE A 114 -7.93 7.78 -12.65
N THR A 115 -8.12 6.69 -13.39
CA THR A 115 -7.85 6.67 -14.85
C THR A 115 -9.01 7.14 -15.71
N GLU A 116 -10.24 6.69 -15.44
CA GLU A 116 -11.41 6.93 -16.30
C GLU A 116 -12.08 8.26 -16.00
N ASP A 117 -12.19 8.64 -14.72
CA ASP A 117 -12.93 9.84 -14.33
C ASP A 117 -12.05 11.09 -14.25
N PHE A 118 -10.73 10.92 -14.03
CA PHE A 118 -9.80 12.01 -13.73
C PHE A 118 -8.50 11.97 -14.56
N ASP A 119 -8.37 11.09 -15.56
CA ASP A 119 -7.22 10.99 -16.47
C ASP A 119 -5.85 10.89 -15.76
N GLY A 120 -5.80 10.24 -14.59
CA GLY A 120 -4.59 10.09 -13.78
C GLY A 120 -4.20 11.32 -12.98
N ASN A 121 -5.01 12.39 -12.98
CA ASN A 121 -4.65 13.68 -12.35
C ASN A 121 -4.92 13.73 -10.84
N ILE A 122 -5.39 12.65 -10.24
CA ILE A 122 -5.63 12.55 -8.81
C ILE A 122 -4.79 11.45 -8.18
N ARG A 123 -4.42 11.67 -6.91
CA ARG A 123 -3.70 10.68 -6.12
C ARG A 123 -4.65 9.61 -5.55
N PRO A 124 -4.15 8.41 -5.21
CA PRO A 124 -4.96 7.33 -4.64
C PRO A 124 -5.78 7.75 -3.41
N GLU A 125 -5.21 8.58 -2.53
CA GLU A 125 -5.87 9.08 -1.33
C GLU A 125 -7.15 9.89 -1.69
N ALA A 126 -7.10 10.70 -2.74
CA ALA A 126 -8.26 11.46 -3.22
C ALA A 126 -9.29 10.56 -3.92
N ALA A 127 -8.82 9.59 -4.71
CA ALA A 127 -9.68 8.63 -5.38
C ALA A 127 -10.47 7.77 -4.36
N LEU A 128 -9.83 7.32 -3.28
CA LEU A 128 -10.50 6.55 -2.23
C LEU A 128 -11.61 7.34 -1.53
N VAL A 129 -11.39 8.65 -1.29
CA VAL A 129 -12.41 9.56 -0.76
C VAL A 129 -13.61 9.68 -1.71
N ILE A 130 -13.36 9.75 -3.02
CA ILE A 130 -14.43 9.78 -4.04
C ILE A 130 -15.23 8.47 -4.02
N VAL A 131 -14.55 7.32 -3.93
CA VAL A 131 -15.21 6.02 -3.80
C VAL A 131 -16.07 5.96 -2.53
N ALA A 132 -15.56 6.42 -1.39
CA ALA A 132 -16.33 6.48 -0.14
C ALA A 132 -17.58 7.37 -0.27
N LYS A 133 -17.44 8.58 -0.85
CA LYS A 133 -18.56 9.50 -1.07
C LYS A 133 -19.63 8.92 -1.99
N ARG A 134 -19.24 8.21 -3.06
CA ARG A 134 -20.17 7.52 -3.97
C ARG A 134 -20.93 6.38 -3.30
N ASN A 135 -20.38 5.80 -2.24
CA ASN A 135 -21.04 4.78 -1.42
C ASN A 135 -21.73 5.36 -0.18
N HIS A 136 -21.93 6.69 -0.10
CA HIS A 136 -22.55 7.39 1.04
C HIS A 136 -21.85 7.20 2.40
N ILE A 137 -20.54 6.94 2.39
CA ILE A 137 -19.75 6.71 3.60
C ILE A 137 -19.21 8.05 4.13
N PRO A 138 -19.34 8.34 5.44
CA PRO A 138 -18.77 9.54 6.03
C PRO A 138 -17.25 9.47 6.07
N VAL A 139 -16.61 10.56 5.65
CA VAL A 139 -15.14 10.69 5.54
C VAL A 139 -14.59 11.90 6.30
N ALA A 140 -15.45 12.73 6.89
CA ALA A 140 -15.06 14.05 7.41
C ALA A 140 -13.96 13.97 8.47
N ASP A 141 -13.99 12.94 9.30
CA ASP A 141 -13.01 12.62 10.34
C ASP A 141 -11.64 12.21 9.78
N LEU A 142 -11.59 11.67 8.56
CA LEU A 142 -10.36 11.19 7.93
C LEU A 142 -9.77 12.18 6.91
N LEU A 143 -10.47 13.26 6.56
CA LEU A 143 -10.00 14.24 5.57
C LEU A 143 -8.70 14.94 5.99
N ASP A 144 -8.64 15.45 7.23
CA ASP A 144 -7.45 16.15 7.71
C ASP A 144 -6.23 15.21 7.88
N PRO A 145 -6.38 14.01 8.47
CA PRO A 145 -5.32 13.01 8.48
C PRO A 145 -4.81 12.65 7.08
N LEU A 146 -5.71 12.42 6.11
CA LEU A 146 -5.33 12.10 4.73
C LEU A 146 -4.54 13.25 4.06
N LYS A 147 -4.95 14.50 4.28
CA LYS A 147 -4.21 15.67 3.78
C LYS A 147 -2.82 15.78 4.40
N GLN A 148 -2.69 15.53 5.70
CA GLN A 148 -1.40 15.58 6.40
C GLN A 148 -0.40 14.56 5.83
N VAL A 149 -0.86 13.36 5.47
CA VAL A 149 -0.01 12.35 4.81
C VAL A 149 0.48 12.84 3.44
N LEU A 150 -0.36 13.58 2.70
CA LEU A 150 0.04 14.17 1.42
C LEU A 150 1.03 15.32 1.58
N LEU A 151 0.90 16.14 2.63
CA LEU A 151 1.78 17.30 2.88
C LEU A 151 3.15 16.89 3.42
N LYS A 152 3.26 15.76 4.13
CA LYS A 152 4.56 15.17 4.52
C LYS A 152 5.34 14.57 3.33
N LYS A 153 4.77 14.61 2.12
CA LYS A 153 5.25 13.95 0.90
C LYS A 153 6.08 14.89 0.01
N ASP A 154 6.17 16.17 0.36
CA ASP A 154 7.01 17.23 -0.25
C ASP A 154 8.15 17.64 0.70
#